data_AF-A0A182YPU9-F1
#
_entry.id   AF-A0A182YPU9-F1
#
_cell.length_a   1.000
_cell.length_b   1.000
_cell.length_c   1.000
_cell.angle_alpha   90.00
_cell.angle_beta   90.00
_cell.angle_gamma   90.00
#
_symmetry.space_group_name_H-M   'P 1'
#
loop_
_entity.id
_entity.type
_entity.pdbx_description
1 polymer ?
#
loop_
_entity_poly.entity_id
_entity_poly.type
_entity_poly.pdbx_seq_one_letter_code
_entity_poly.pdbx_strand_id
1 'polypeptide(L)'
;MYRRPEQRSNEEVLPVAKVQHLQPKLDENGRYTPCNGKSIAGDEFYVVEAVDTNHEYDIDLATEAVPGEGACEEPCPAPPKHYAELGCKPILDEGQCCPKRYECPELTDRDGNKCYFNGKIYSAGGKLAPADQEQNSCSPACFCTNNTTPATFQCASIDCFEFMDAGSEDCIHQYSLHGCCAENTVCGKEKLEKLAQCYLDDKLYYEGQRMYPADEPCRTCQCKPGFDNSTIVDNPHCYEIQCGLELHAGDRIAMGCIPIYFGNHRCCPISWKCPSDSDEVIVEGRTEQTEVPAPNMQCKFGKLTLNKGDGITSDNKCVDCKCTVPPLAHCIQRADC
;
A
#
# COMPACT_ATOMS: atom_id res chain seq x y z
N MET A 1 24.37 -52.31 -4.61
CA MET A 1 22.89 -52.43 -4.61
C MET A 1 22.35 -51.55 -3.50
N TYR A 2 21.87 -50.35 -3.85
CA TYR A 2 21.11 -49.47 -2.97
C TYR A 2 19.87 -49.06 -3.76
N ARG A 3 18.68 -49.44 -3.26
CA ARG A 3 17.38 -49.17 -3.89
C ARG A 3 17.00 -47.71 -3.64
N ARG A 4 16.58 -47.00 -4.70
CA ARG A 4 15.82 -45.74 -4.61
C ARG A 4 14.40 -46.03 -4.12
N PRO A 5 13.75 -45.16 -3.33
CA PRO A 5 12.31 -45.19 -3.14
C PRO A 5 11.60 -44.56 -4.35
N GLU A 6 10.54 -45.22 -4.81
CA GLU A 6 9.61 -44.76 -5.85
C GLU A 6 8.75 -43.60 -5.33
N GLN A 7 8.64 -42.53 -6.13
CA GLN A 7 7.64 -41.48 -5.95
C GLN A 7 6.28 -41.98 -6.46
N ARG A 8 5.25 -42.00 -5.60
CA ARG A 8 3.85 -42.09 -6.01
C ARG A 8 3.36 -40.69 -6.36
N SER A 9 3.01 -40.48 -7.62
CA SER A 9 2.21 -39.34 -8.08
C SER A 9 0.74 -39.61 -7.80
N ASN A 10 0.09 -38.78 -6.97
CA ASN A 10 -1.36 -38.66 -6.94
C ASN A 10 -1.74 -37.55 -7.92
N GLU A 11 -2.24 -37.91 -9.10
CA GLU A 11 -2.95 -36.98 -10.00
C GLU A 11 -4.34 -36.74 -9.42
N GLU A 12 -4.55 -35.55 -8.87
CA GLU A 12 -5.88 -35.00 -8.61
C GLU A 12 -6.46 -34.52 -9.94
N VAL A 13 -7.51 -35.18 -10.42
CA VAL A 13 -8.20 -34.83 -11.67
C VAL A 13 -9.05 -33.58 -11.42
N LEU A 14 -8.57 -32.42 -11.89
CA LEU A 14 -9.34 -31.18 -11.91
C LEU A 14 -10.55 -31.31 -12.86
N PRO A 15 -11.75 -30.81 -12.49
CA PRO A 15 -12.92 -30.86 -13.36
C PRO A 15 -12.72 -29.98 -14.61
N VAL A 16 -13.00 -30.57 -15.77
CA VAL A 16 -12.91 -29.91 -17.07
C VAL A 16 -14.16 -29.03 -17.28
N ALA A 17 -14.01 -27.72 -17.18
CA ALA A 17 -15.04 -26.77 -17.59
C ALA A 17 -15.19 -26.79 -19.12
N LYS A 18 -16.41 -27.04 -19.62
CA LYS A 18 -16.74 -26.87 -21.04
C LYS A 18 -17.42 -25.52 -21.23
N VAL A 19 -16.77 -24.63 -21.97
CA VAL A 19 -17.38 -23.39 -22.45
C VAL A 19 -18.17 -23.70 -23.72
N GLN A 20 -19.49 -23.48 -23.72
CA GLN A 20 -20.31 -23.47 -24.94
C GLN A 20 -20.72 -22.04 -25.26
N HIS A 21 -20.40 -21.59 -26.48
CA HIS A 21 -20.89 -20.33 -27.02
C HIS A 21 -22.37 -20.52 -27.43
N LEU A 22 -23.30 -19.89 -26.72
CA LEU A 22 -24.68 -19.78 -27.17
C LEU A 22 -24.93 -18.37 -27.69
N GLN A 23 -25.34 -18.26 -28.95
CA GLN A 23 -25.80 -17.00 -29.54
C GLN A 23 -27.21 -16.68 -29.02
N PRO A 24 -27.49 -15.44 -28.57
CA PRO A 24 -28.83 -15.09 -28.08
C PRO A 24 -29.88 -15.14 -29.20
N LYS A 25 -31.06 -15.67 -28.90
CA LYS A 25 -32.22 -15.65 -29.81
C LYS A 25 -32.86 -14.26 -29.78
N LEU A 26 -32.92 -13.62 -30.95
CA LEU A 26 -33.66 -12.38 -31.20
C LEU A 26 -35.18 -12.63 -31.09
N ASP A 27 -35.91 -11.69 -30.49
CA ASP A 27 -37.37 -11.65 -30.64
C ASP A 27 -37.76 -11.13 -32.04
N GLU A 28 -39.04 -11.23 -32.41
CA GLU A 28 -39.53 -10.90 -33.76
C GLU A 28 -39.35 -9.42 -34.15
N ASN A 29 -38.84 -8.56 -33.25
CA ASN A 29 -38.49 -7.16 -33.50
C ASN A 29 -37.02 -6.81 -33.27
N GLY A 30 -36.16 -7.80 -33.00
CA GLY A 30 -34.71 -7.68 -32.96
C GLY A 30 -34.14 -6.84 -31.80
N ARG A 31 -34.73 -6.89 -30.60
CA ARG A 31 -34.21 -6.19 -29.41
C ARG A 31 -33.82 -7.14 -28.27
N TYR A 32 -32.75 -6.79 -27.54
CA TYR A 32 -32.40 -7.40 -26.25
C TYR A 32 -33.19 -6.71 -25.12
N THR A 33 -33.80 -7.48 -24.22
CA THR A 33 -34.40 -6.97 -22.98
C THR A 33 -33.51 -7.28 -21.77
N PRO A 34 -32.86 -6.28 -21.14
CA PRO A 34 -32.35 -6.36 -19.78
C PRO A 34 -33.22 -5.56 -18.80
N CYS A 35 -33.36 -6.07 -17.58
CA CYS A 35 -33.93 -5.33 -16.47
C CYS A 35 -32.96 -4.20 -16.05
N ASN A 36 -33.49 -2.98 -15.94
CA ASN A 36 -32.89 -1.77 -15.37
C ASN A 36 -31.71 -1.11 -16.10
N GLY A 37 -31.98 -0.54 -17.28
CA GLY A 37 -31.89 0.91 -17.46
C GLY A 37 -30.54 1.63 -17.28
N LYS A 38 -29.49 1.24 -18.00
CA LYS A 38 -28.47 2.15 -18.60
C LYS A 38 -27.77 1.42 -19.74
N SER A 39 -27.74 2.03 -20.91
CA SER A 39 -27.07 1.52 -22.12
C SER A 39 -25.58 1.79 -22.03
N ILE A 40 -24.76 0.74 -21.99
CA ILE A 40 -23.33 0.81 -22.30
C ILE A 40 -23.09 -0.27 -23.36
N ALA A 41 -22.66 0.15 -24.55
CA ALA A 41 -22.34 -0.75 -25.63
C ALA A 41 -20.92 -1.30 -25.40
N GLY A 42 -20.74 -2.62 -25.34
CA GLY A 42 -19.42 -3.23 -25.51
C GLY A 42 -19.11 -4.53 -24.78
N ASP A 43 -19.84 -4.92 -23.74
CA ASP A 43 -19.35 -6.02 -22.87
C ASP A 43 -19.97 -7.38 -23.21
N GLU A 44 -19.12 -8.37 -23.52
CA GLU A 44 -19.47 -9.78 -23.63
C GLU A 44 -19.68 -10.39 -22.24
N PHE A 45 -20.83 -11.03 -22.01
CA PHE A 45 -21.12 -11.73 -20.76
C PHE A 45 -20.85 -13.24 -20.92
N TYR A 46 -20.09 -13.81 -20.00
CA TYR A 46 -19.90 -15.26 -19.88
C TYR A 46 -20.68 -15.77 -18.67
N VAL A 47 -21.67 -16.64 -18.90
CA VAL A 47 -22.39 -17.36 -17.82
C VAL A 47 -21.70 -18.71 -17.62
N VAL A 48 -21.20 -18.97 -16.41
CA VAL A 48 -20.63 -20.27 -16.03
C VAL A 48 -21.67 -21.01 -15.18
N GLU A 49 -22.37 -21.99 -15.77
CA GLU A 49 -23.16 -22.94 -14.99
C GLU A 49 -22.24 -23.99 -14.37
N ALA A 50 -22.07 -23.95 -13.05
CA ALA A 50 -21.51 -25.06 -12.29
C ALA A 50 -22.63 -26.05 -12.00
N VAL A 51 -22.64 -27.19 -12.71
CA VAL A 51 -23.56 -28.29 -12.42
C VAL A 51 -22.89 -29.20 -11.39
N ASP A 52 -23.15 -28.99 -10.10
CA ASP A 52 -22.82 -29.98 -9.07
C ASP A 52 -24.09 -30.75 -8.70
N THR A 53 -24.12 -32.02 -9.08
CA THR A 53 -25.16 -32.97 -8.70
C THR A 53 -24.96 -33.36 -7.24
N ASN A 54 -25.57 -32.60 -6.32
CA ASN A 54 -26.14 -33.02 -5.03
C ASN A 54 -26.01 -31.91 -3.97
N HIS A 55 -26.93 -30.95 -3.96
CA HIS A 55 -27.55 -30.36 -2.76
C HIS A 55 -28.48 -29.21 -3.20
N GLU A 56 -29.78 -29.33 -2.92
CA GLU A 56 -30.68 -28.17 -2.90
C GLU A 56 -30.36 -27.34 -1.65
N TYR A 57 -29.97 -26.08 -1.84
CA TYR A 57 -30.03 -25.05 -0.81
C TYR A 57 -30.94 -23.94 -1.34
N ASP A 58 -32.05 -23.68 -0.65
CA ASP A 58 -32.89 -22.50 -0.88
C ASP A 58 -32.04 -21.24 -0.59
N ILE A 59 -31.84 -20.41 -1.61
CA ILE A 59 -31.22 -19.10 -1.47
C ILE A 59 -32.35 -18.10 -1.20
N ASP A 60 -32.55 -17.78 0.08
CA ASP A 60 -33.34 -16.61 0.46
C ASP A 60 -32.65 -15.35 -0.10
N LEU A 61 -33.29 -14.70 -1.07
CA LEU A 61 -32.93 -13.36 -1.54
C LEU A 61 -33.14 -12.36 -0.39
N ALA A 62 -32.13 -12.21 0.46
CA ALA A 62 -31.92 -10.97 1.18
C ALA A 62 -31.34 -9.96 0.18
N THR A 63 -32.19 -9.11 -0.38
CA THR A 63 -31.75 -7.85 -0.95
C THR A 63 -31.21 -6.98 0.17
N GLU A 64 -29.92 -7.15 0.48
CA GLU A 64 -29.15 -6.12 1.17
C GLU A 64 -29.05 -4.93 0.21
N ALA A 65 -29.88 -3.92 0.45
CA ALA A 65 -29.69 -2.62 -0.13
C ALA A 65 -28.33 -2.10 0.36
N VAL A 66 -27.31 -2.16 -0.50
CA VAL A 66 -26.04 -1.47 -0.30
C VAL A 66 -26.37 0.02 -0.12
N PRO A 67 -26.16 0.61 1.07
CA PRO A 67 -26.38 2.04 1.28
C PRO A 67 -25.37 2.80 0.41
N GLY A 68 -25.89 3.78 -0.33
CA GLY A 68 -25.23 4.37 -1.47
C GLY A 68 -23.79 4.81 -1.24
N GLU A 69 -22.93 4.41 -2.17
CA GLU A 69 -21.73 5.16 -2.50
C GLU A 69 -22.16 6.59 -2.84
N GLY A 70 -21.91 7.53 -1.93
CA GLY A 70 -21.99 8.94 -2.24
C GLY A 70 -20.94 9.22 -3.32
N ALA A 71 -21.36 9.42 -4.56
CA ALA A 71 -20.48 9.85 -5.62
C ALA A 71 -20.02 11.29 -5.31
N CYS A 72 -18.75 11.43 -4.96
CA CYS A 72 -18.12 12.71 -4.68
C CYS A 72 -17.70 13.34 -6.01
N GLU A 73 -18.00 14.62 -6.23
CA GLU A 73 -17.47 15.35 -7.40
C GLU A 73 -15.94 15.55 -7.29
N GLU A 74 -15.39 15.52 -6.07
CA GLU A 74 -13.95 15.58 -5.81
C GLU A 74 -13.44 14.34 -5.05
N PRO A 75 -12.32 13.73 -5.48
CA PRO A 75 -11.72 12.61 -4.78
C PRO A 75 -11.15 13.05 -3.42
N CYS A 76 -11.27 12.18 -2.42
CA CYS A 76 -10.76 12.47 -1.08
C CYS A 76 -9.25 12.67 -1.08
N PRO A 77 -8.72 13.57 -0.23
CA PRO A 77 -7.28 13.66 -0.01
C PRO A 77 -6.74 12.29 0.39
N ALA A 78 -5.72 11.81 -0.32
CA ALA A 78 -5.08 10.54 0.00
C ALA A 78 -4.64 10.56 1.47
N PRO A 79 -5.02 9.56 2.27
CA PRO A 79 -4.57 9.51 3.64
C PRO A 79 -3.05 9.35 3.67
N PRO A 80 -2.39 9.88 4.71
CA PRO A 80 -0.99 9.56 4.94
C PRO A 80 -0.78 8.05 4.94
N LYS A 81 0.26 7.59 4.23
CA LYS A 81 0.56 6.17 3.99
C LYS A 81 0.63 5.32 5.26
N HIS A 82 1.03 5.91 6.39
CA HIS A 82 1.12 5.18 7.65
C HIS A 82 -0.20 4.56 8.09
N TYR A 83 -1.36 5.15 7.76
CA TYR A 83 -2.64 4.53 8.11
C TYR A 83 -2.82 3.19 7.43
N ALA A 84 -2.51 3.10 6.14
CA ALA A 84 -2.61 1.85 5.39
C ALA A 84 -1.61 0.80 5.90
N GLU A 85 -0.34 1.17 6.07
CA GLU A 85 0.71 0.22 6.51
C GLU A 85 0.56 -0.23 7.96
N LEU A 86 0.01 0.60 8.84
CA LEU A 86 -0.26 0.22 10.23
C LEU A 86 -1.58 -0.55 10.39
N GLY A 87 -2.26 -0.88 9.28
CA GLY A 87 -3.50 -1.65 9.27
C GLY A 87 -4.71 -0.88 9.82
N CYS A 88 -4.68 0.45 9.81
CA CYS A 88 -5.79 1.27 10.24
C CYS A 88 -6.89 1.30 9.17
N LYS A 89 -8.15 1.24 9.62
CA LYS A 89 -9.33 1.21 8.74
C LYS A 89 -10.02 2.57 8.72
N PRO A 90 -10.40 3.09 7.54
CA PRO A 90 -11.14 4.34 7.44
C PRO A 90 -12.55 4.17 8.04
N ILE A 91 -13.03 5.20 8.73
CA ILE A 91 -14.42 5.28 9.21
C ILE A 91 -15.14 6.39 8.44
N LEU A 92 -16.14 5.98 7.67
CA LEU A 92 -17.03 6.88 6.92
C LEU A 92 -18.35 7.04 7.69
N ASP A 93 -18.78 8.27 7.87
CA ASP A 93 -20.11 8.58 8.39
C ASP A 93 -21.14 8.58 7.25
N GLU A 94 -22.41 8.31 7.57
CA GLU A 94 -23.49 8.36 6.57
C GLU A 94 -23.53 9.70 5.83
N GLY A 95 -23.61 9.62 4.50
CA GLY A 95 -23.62 10.80 3.63
C GLY A 95 -22.27 11.50 3.46
N GLN A 96 -21.18 10.95 4.01
CA GLN A 96 -19.83 11.48 3.81
C GLN A 96 -19.00 10.65 2.84
N CYS A 97 -18.29 11.38 2.00
CA CYS A 97 -17.37 10.87 1.01
C CYS A 97 -16.03 10.43 1.57
N CYS A 98 -15.51 11.19 2.54
CA CYS A 98 -14.15 11.02 3.02
C CYS A 98 -14.14 10.57 4.48
N PRO A 99 -13.17 9.72 4.86
CA PRO A 99 -13.06 9.26 6.22
C PRO A 99 -12.78 10.43 7.15
N LYS A 100 -13.61 10.54 8.20
CA LYS A 100 -13.45 11.54 9.25
C LYS A 100 -12.34 11.19 10.23
N ARG A 101 -12.12 9.89 10.41
CA ARG A 101 -11.17 9.28 11.32
C ARG A 101 -10.80 7.89 10.83
N TYR A 102 -9.76 7.33 11.44
CA TYR A 102 -9.38 5.94 11.28
C TYR A 102 -9.56 5.17 12.58
N GLU A 103 -9.67 3.85 12.47
CA GLU A 103 -9.57 2.93 13.58
C GLU A 103 -8.31 2.08 13.38
N CYS A 104 -7.32 2.32 14.23
CA CYS A 104 -6.05 1.61 14.19
C CYS A 104 -6.05 0.42 15.16
N PRO A 105 -5.29 -0.65 14.86
CA PRO A 105 -5.01 -1.66 15.87
C PRO A 105 -4.24 -1.04 17.05
N GLU A 106 -4.12 -1.77 18.16
CA GLU A 106 -3.25 -1.34 19.26
C GLU A 106 -1.81 -1.19 18.75
N LEU A 107 -1.24 0.00 18.90
CA LEU A 107 0.12 0.34 18.41
C LEU A 107 1.12 0.55 19.54
N THR A 108 0.70 1.13 20.67
CA THR A 108 1.60 1.58 21.75
C THR A 108 1.57 0.67 22.98
N ASP A 109 0.47 -0.03 23.24
CA ASP A 109 0.33 -0.96 24.38
C ASP A 109 0.51 -2.42 23.95
N ARG A 110 1.62 -2.67 23.25
CA ARG A 110 1.98 -3.98 22.72
C ARG A 110 2.96 -4.68 23.67
N ASP A 111 3.01 -6.02 23.61
CA ASP A 111 4.05 -6.78 24.30
C ASP A 111 5.43 -6.37 23.77
N GLY A 112 6.18 -5.64 24.59
CA GLY A 112 7.50 -5.09 24.25
C GLY A 112 8.59 -6.15 24.06
N ASN A 113 8.31 -7.44 24.24
CA ASN A 113 9.24 -8.53 23.93
C ASN A 113 8.99 -9.17 22.55
N LYS A 114 8.00 -8.68 21.80
CA LYS A 114 7.61 -9.19 20.49
C LYS A 114 7.72 -8.11 19.42
N CYS A 115 7.92 -8.55 18.19
CA CYS A 115 7.90 -7.68 17.03
C CYS A 115 6.57 -7.83 16.30
N TYR A 116 6.15 -6.76 15.65
CA TYR A 116 4.87 -6.67 14.94
C TYR A 116 5.16 -6.23 13.51
N PHE A 117 4.55 -6.89 12.53
CA PHE A 117 4.65 -6.48 11.14
C PHE A 117 3.43 -6.98 10.37
N ASN A 118 2.73 -6.08 9.67
CA ASN A 118 1.56 -6.40 8.84
C ASN A 118 0.51 -7.24 9.61
N GLY A 119 0.24 -6.87 10.86
CA GLY A 119 -0.72 -7.56 11.74
C GLY A 119 -0.25 -8.92 12.28
N LYS A 120 0.96 -9.37 11.96
CA LYS A 120 1.57 -10.59 12.50
C LYS A 120 2.46 -10.28 13.69
N ILE A 121 2.51 -11.23 14.63
CA ILE A 121 3.30 -11.13 15.86
C ILE A 121 4.43 -12.15 15.82
N TYR A 122 5.65 -11.70 16.09
CA TYR A 122 6.88 -12.50 16.03
C TYR A 122 7.56 -12.53 17.39
N SER A 123 7.89 -13.74 17.85
CA SER A 123 8.78 -13.93 19.01
C SER A 123 10.22 -13.62 18.63
N ALA A 124 11.07 -13.34 19.62
CA ALA A 124 12.51 -13.18 19.42
C ALA A 124 13.12 -14.38 18.67
N GLY A 125 13.97 -14.10 17.69
CA GLY A 125 14.53 -15.07 16.74
C GLY A 125 13.61 -15.44 15.56
N GLY A 126 12.34 -15.01 15.59
CA GLY A 126 11.38 -15.21 14.51
C GLY A 126 11.79 -14.45 13.26
N LYS A 127 11.84 -15.14 12.12
CA LYS A 127 12.13 -14.53 10.80
C LYS A 127 10.87 -13.91 10.21
N LEU A 128 11.05 -12.81 9.47
CA LEU A 128 9.96 -12.23 8.69
C LEU A 128 9.38 -13.26 7.72
N ALA A 129 8.06 -13.25 7.52
CA ALA A 129 7.42 -14.21 6.62
C ALA A 129 7.97 -14.02 5.18
N PRO A 130 8.15 -15.11 4.40
CA PRO A 130 8.75 -15.02 3.06
C PRO A 130 8.05 -14.02 2.12
N ALA A 131 6.72 -13.98 2.12
CA ALA A 131 5.95 -13.04 1.30
C ALA A 131 6.20 -11.57 1.69
N ASP A 132 6.28 -11.29 3.00
CA ASP A 132 6.61 -9.96 3.51
C ASP A 132 8.07 -9.59 3.20
N GLN A 133 8.98 -10.56 3.26
CA GLN A 133 10.40 -10.40 2.93
C GLN A 133 10.63 -10.12 1.44
N GLU A 134 9.85 -10.71 0.55
CA GLU A 134 9.91 -10.47 -0.90
C GLU A 134 9.48 -9.04 -1.25
N GLN A 135 8.42 -8.55 -0.61
CA GLN A 135 7.93 -7.17 -0.79
C GLN A 135 8.86 -6.12 -0.16
N ASN A 136 9.64 -6.50 0.85
CA ASN A 136 10.62 -5.65 1.53
C ASN A 136 12.06 -6.09 1.20
N SER A 137 12.33 -6.36 -0.08
CA SER A 137 13.60 -6.94 -0.54
C SER A 137 14.84 -6.09 -0.23
N CYS A 138 14.67 -4.78 -0.05
CA CYS A 138 15.75 -3.86 0.37
C CYS A 138 16.18 -4.03 1.82
N SER A 139 15.42 -4.81 2.59
CA SER A 139 15.69 -5.14 3.99
C SER A 139 15.83 -6.65 4.11
N PRO A 140 16.89 -7.26 3.57
CA PRO A 140 17.02 -8.72 3.57
C PRO A 140 17.23 -9.29 4.97
N ALA A 141 16.86 -10.57 5.12
CA ALA A 141 17.15 -11.39 6.30
C ALA A 141 16.65 -10.77 7.62
N CYS A 142 15.46 -10.16 7.61
CA CYS A 142 14.87 -9.59 8.82
C CYS A 142 14.47 -10.65 9.84
N PHE A 143 14.84 -10.42 11.10
CA PHE A 143 14.38 -11.23 12.22
C PHE A 143 14.07 -10.37 13.44
N CYS A 144 13.14 -10.84 14.26
CA CYS A 144 12.77 -10.17 15.50
C CYS A 144 13.87 -10.35 16.55
N THR A 145 14.29 -9.26 17.19
CA THR A 145 15.26 -9.26 18.28
C THR A 145 14.68 -8.54 19.50
N ASN A 146 14.95 -9.07 20.69
CA ASN A 146 14.61 -8.46 21.97
C ASN A 146 15.84 -7.86 22.68
N ASN A 147 16.94 -7.66 21.93
CA ASN A 147 18.10 -6.93 22.42
C ASN A 147 17.84 -5.42 22.52
N THR A 148 16.76 -4.95 21.89
CA THR A 148 16.19 -3.61 21.99
C THR A 148 15.01 -3.62 22.97
N THR A 149 14.66 -2.45 23.51
CA THR A 149 13.48 -2.28 24.35
C THR A 149 12.67 -1.08 23.84
N PRO A 150 11.49 -1.30 23.24
CA PRO A 150 10.86 -2.60 22.94
C PRO A 150 11.62 -3.39 21.86
N ALA A 151 11.27 -4.67 21.72
CA ALA A 151 11.79 -5.56 20.69
C ALA A 151 11.48 -5.02 19.29
N THR A 152 12.44 -5.16 18.38
CA THR A 152 12.36 -4.64 17.00
C THR A 152 12.83 -5.66 16.00
N PHE A 153 12.49 -5.46 14.73
CA PHE A 153 13.18 -6.18 13.67
C PHE A 153 14.61 -5.66 13.50
N GLN A 154 15.53 -6.60 13.29
CA GLN A 154 16.86 -6.33 12.81
C GLN A 154 16.99 -6.97 11.43
N CYS A 155 17.31 -6.15 10.44
CA CYS A 155 17.49 -6.55 9.04
C CYS A 155 18.94 -6.33 8.63
N ALA A 156 19.41 -7.11 7.66
CA ALA A 156 20.67 -6.80 7.00
C ALA A 156 20.46 -5.59 6.07
N SER A 157 21.53 -4.80 5.89
CA SER A 157 21.57 -3.78 4.84
C SER A 157 22.04 -4.42 3.55
N ILE A 158 21.49 -3.99 2.41
CA ILE A 158 21.98 -4.37 1.09
C ILE A 158 22.65 -3.17 0.44
N ASP A 159 23.88 -3.37 -0.03
CA ASP A 159 24.61 -2.37 -0.80
C ASP A 159 24.50 -2.76 -2.28
N CYS A 160 23.78 -1.94 -3.05
CA CYS A 160 23.61 -2.15 -4.48
C CYS A 160 24.79 -1.54 -5.25
N PHE A 161 25.56 -2.38 -5.93
CA PHE A 161 26.80 -1.97 -6.59
C PHE A 161 26.59 -0.90 -7.67
N GLU A 162 25.42 -0.89 -8.33
CA GLU A 162 25.04 0.11 -9.32
C GLU A 162 24.96 1.54 -8.76
N PHE A 163 24.90 1.74 -7.44
CA PHE A 163 24.96 3.08 -6.85
C PHE A 163 26.40 3.57 -6.67
N MET A 164 27.38 2.68 -6.76
CA MET A 164 28.81 3.00 -6.64
C MET A 164 29.47 3.27 -8.00
N ASP A 165 28.88 2.79 -9.08
CA ASP A 165 29.30 3.02 -10.45
C ASP A 165 28.09 3.57 -11.22
N ALA A 166 28.12 4.85 -11.57
CA ALA A 166 27.04 5.48 -12.34
C ALA A 166 26.84 4.82 -13.72
N GLY A 167 27.74 3.91 -14.10
CA GLY A 167 27.75 3.24 -15.39
C GLY A 167 28.19 4.21 -16.49
N SER A 168 28.46 3.64 -17.67
CA SER A 168 28.51 4.44 -18.88
C SER A 168 27.09 4.80 -19.33
N GLU A 169 26.93 5.93 -20.02
CA GLU A 169 25.63 6.41 -20.52
C GLU A 169 24.92 5.41 -21.45
N ASP A 170 25.62 4.39 -21.94
CA ASP A 170 25.10 3.32 -22.79
C ASP A 170 24.78 2.01 -22.03
N CYS A 171 24.67 2.06 -20.71
CA CYS A 171 24.30 0.93 -19.86
C CYS A 171 22.99 1.17 -19.10
N ILE A 172 22.09 0.19 -19.14
CA ILE A 172 20.80 0.23 -18.45
C ILE A 172 20.70 -0.92 -17.45
N HIS A 173 20.52 -0.59 -16.17
CA HIS A 173 20.26 -1.55 -15.11
C HIS A 173 18.86 -2.16 -15.22
N GLN A 174 18.79 -3.48 -15.03
CA GLN A 174 17.60 -4.30 -15.13
C GLN A 174 17.19 -4.75 -13.73
N TYR A 175 16.00 -4.34 -13.30
CA TYR A 175 15.44 -4.71 -12.01
C TYR A 175 14.38 -5.80 -12.17
N SER A 176 14.14 -6.57 -11.11
CA SER A 176 12.89 -7.33 -10.95
C SER A 176 11.82 -6.45 -10.29
N LEU A 177 10.55 -6.87 -10.39
CA LEU A 177 9.40 -6.07 -9.94
C LEU A 177 9.56 -5.60 -8.49
N HIS A 178 9.90 -6.50 -7.56
CA HIS A 178 10.11 -6.15 -6.15
C HIS A 178 11.56 -6.20 -5.71
N GLY A 179 12.52 -6.48 -6.60
CA GLY A 179 13.94 -6.56 -6.24
C GLY A 179 14.44 -5.25 -5.66
N CYS A 180 15.53 -5.26 -4.89
CA CYS A 180 16.12 -4.03 -4.35
C CYS A 180 17.21 -3.48 -5.28
N CYS A 181 18.15 -4.34 -5.65
CA CYS A 181 19.24 -4.02 -6.55
C CYS A 181 18.95 -4.56 -7.95
N ALA A 182 19.72 -4.09 -8.92
CA ALA A 182 19.69 -4.57 -10.29
C ALA A 182 20.15 -6.03 -10.34
N GLU A 183 19.45 -6.85 -11.11
CA GLU A 183 19.82 -8.25 -11.35
C GLU A 183 20.81 -8.37 -12.51
N ASN A 184 20.73 -7.44 -13.47
CA ASN A 184 21.56 -7.41 -14.66
C ASN A 184 21.78 -5.98 -15.17
N THR A 185 22.69 -5.82 -16.12
CA THR A 185 22.92 -4.55 -16.85
C THR A 185 23.04 -4.85 -18.34
N VAL A 186 22.34 -4.09 -19.18
CA VAL A 186 22.43 -4.17 -20.63
C VAL A 186 23.22 -2.98 -21.15
N CYS A 187 24.36 -3.23 -21.79
CA CYS A 187 25.24 -2.18 -22.31
C CYS A 187 25.41 -2.24 -23.83
N GLY A 188 25.58 -1.07 -24.45
CA GLY A 188 25.88 -0.88 -25.86
C GLY A 188 24.65 -0.57 -26.71
N LYS A 189 24.77 0.45 -27.57
CA LYS A 189 23.67 1.02 -28.38
C LYS A 189 22.86 -0.04 -29.13
N GLU A 190 23.53 -0.97 -29.82
CA GLU A 190 22.86 -2.04 -30.58
C GLU A 190 21.99 -2.97 -29.73
N LYS A 191 22.30 -3.13 -28.44
CA LYS A 191 21.48 -3.92 -27.51
C LYS A 191 20.35 -3.08 -26.95
N LEU A 192 20.60 -1.81 -26.64
CA LEU A 192 19.57 -0.88 -26.15
C LEU A 192 18.47 -0.64 -27.18
N GLU A 193 18.81 -0.58 -28.47
CA GLU A 193 17.83 -0.45 -29.58
C GLU A 193 16.87 -1.65 -29.68
N LYS A 194 17.19 -2.77 -29.04
CA LYS A 194 16.34 -3.98 -29.01
C LYS A 194 15.45 -4.06 -27.78
N LEU A 195 15.66 -3.21 -26.78
CA LEU A 195 14.83 -3.18 -25.58
C LEU A 195 13.51 -2.49 -25.88
N ALA A 196 12.43 -2.96 -25.23
CA ALA A 196 11.18 -2.22 -25.24
C ALA A 196 11.39 -0.83 -24.63
N GLN A 197 10.62 0.14 -25.12
CA GLN A 197 10.66 1.53 -24.68
C GLN A 197 9.34 1.89 -24.01
N CYS A 198 9.43 2.60 -22.89
CA CYS A 198 8.28 3.11 -22.15
C CYS A 198 8.43 4.63 -21.98
N TYR A 199 7.30 5.33 -21.91
CA TYR A 199 7.28 6.76 -21.63
C TYR A 199 6.50 7.03 -20.36
N LEU A 200 7.07 7.79 -19.43
CA LEU A 200 6.42 8.25 -18.21
C LEU A 200 6.89 9.67 -17.91
N ASP A 201 5.95 10.59 -17.65
CA ASP A 201 6.25 12.01 -17.33
C ASP A 201 7.24 12.66 -18.32
N ASP A 202 6.97 12.49 -19.63
CA ASP A 202 7.81 12.95 -20.74
C ASP A 202 9.25 12.40 -20.77
N LYS A 203 9.54 11.35 -20.00
CA LYS A 203 10.85 10.67 -19.97
C LYS A 203 10.76 9.31 -20.65
N LEU A 204 11.77 9.02 -21.48
CA LEU A 204 11.98 7.72 -22.10
C LEU A 204 12.70 6.79 -21.10
N TYR A 205 12.15 5.60 -20.96
CA TYR A 205 12.73 4.50 -20.20
C TYR A 205 12.88 3.27 -21.11
N TYR A 206 13.85 2.43 -20.79
CA TYR A 206 14.09 1.15 -21.43
C TYR A 206 13.61 0.02 -20.54
N GLU A 207 13.27 -1.10 -21.17
CA GLU A 207 12.84 -2.31 -20.49
C GLU A 207 13.71 -2.64 -19.27
N GLY A 208 13.06 -3.02 -18.17
CA GLY A 208 13.70 -3.37 -16.90
C GLY A 208 14.06 -2.20 -15.99
N GLN A 209 14.00 -0.96 -16.46
CA GLN A 209 14.19 0.21 -15.60
C GLN A 209 13.02 0.42 -14.64
N ARG A 210 13.32 0.94 -13.45
CA ARG A 210 12.31 1.51 -12.55
C ARG A 210 11.94 2.92 -12.98
N MET A 211 10.68 3.25 -12.79
CA MET A 211 10.09 4.54 -13.13
C MET A 211 9.28 5.01 -11.92
N TYR A 212 9.36 6.30 -11.59
CA TYR A 212 8.70 6.88 -10.42
C TYR A 212 7.75 7.99 -10.91
N PRO A 213 6.44 7.71 -10.97
CA PRO A 213 5.45 8.70 -11.40
C PRO A 213 5.43 9.92 -10.47
N ALA A 214 5.44 11.12 -11.03
CA ALA A 214 5.42 12.35 -10.25
C ALA A 214 4.08 12.55 -9.51
N ASP A 215 2.96 12.23 -10.18
CA ASP A 215 1.61 12.42 -9.66
C ASP A 215 1.14 11.28 -8.74
N GLU A 216 1.83 10.13 -8.78
CA GLU A 216 1.59 8.97 -7.91
C GLU A 216 2.85 8.64 -7.11
N PRO A 217 3.28 9.50 -6.17
CA PRO A 217 4.56 9.40 -5.47
C PRO A 217 4.66 8.18 -4.54
N CYS A 218 3.57 7.43 -4.38
CA CYS A 218 3.52 6.17 -3.65
C CYS A 218 3.59 4.93 -4.52
N ARG A 219 3.83 5.10 -5.82
CA ARG A 219 3.97 4.01 -6.76
C ARG A 219 5.35 4.02 -7.39
N THR A 220 5.74 2.84 -7.79
CA THR A 220 6.92 2.59 -8.60
C THR A 220 6.47 1.67 -9.72
N CYS A 221 6.92 1.99 -10.92
CA CYS A 221 6.59 1.25 -12.12
C CYS A 221 7.86 0.62 -12.70
N GLN A 222 7.68 -0.44 -13.47
CA GLN A 222 8.75 -1.07 -14.21
C GLN A 222 8.47 -0.95 -15.70
N CYS A 223 9.46 -0.48 -16.47
CA CYS A 223 9.31 -0.48 -17.91
C CYS A 223 9.31 -1.92 -18.42
N LYS A 224 8.20 -2.33 -19.02
CA LYS A 224 8.01 -3.65 -19.64
C LYS A 224 7.28 -3.49 -20.98
N PRO A 225 7.41 -4.46 -21.88
CA PRO A 225 6.62 -4.48 -23.11
C PRO A 225 5.12 -4.37 -22.78
N GLY A 226 4.44 -3.42 -23.42
CA GLY A 226 3.01 -3.16 -23.19
C GLY A 226 2.70 -2.19 -22.04
N PHE A 227 3.70 -1.50 -21.48
CA PHE A 227 3.47 -0.45 -20.49
C PHE A 227 2.56 0.66 -21.04
N ASP A 228 1.41 0.86 -20.39
CA ASP A 228 0.47 1.93 -20.68
C ASP A 228 0.57 3.04 -19.63
N ASN A 229 0.94 4.24 -20.05
CA ASN A 229 1.08 5.39 -19.16
C ASN A 229 -0.23 6.17 -18.95
N SER A 230 -1.33 5.75 -19.58
CA SER A 230 -2.63 6.41 -19.45
C SER A 230 -3.25 6.24 -18.06
N THR A 231 -2.92 5.14 -17.37
CA THR A 231 -3.36 4.84 -16.01
C THR A 231 -2.21 4.27 -15.20
N ILE A 232 -1.86 4.87 -14.06
CA ILE A 232 -0.80 4.38 -13.17
C ILE A 232 -1.37 3.47 -12.06
N VAL A 233 -2.60 3.72 -11.63
CA VAL A 233 -3.22 3.04 -10.49
C VAL A 233 -3.57 1.57 -10.79
N ASP A 234 -4.04 1.28 -11.99
CA ASP A 234 -4.46 -0.08 -12.37
C ASP A 234 -3.45 -0.78 -13.31
N ASN A 235 -2.28 -0.18 -13.49
CA ASN A 235 -1.25 -0.73 -14.37
C ASN A 235 -0.55 -1.93 -13.70
N PRO A 236 -0.51 -3.11 -14.34
CA PRO A 236 0.09 -4.32 -13.78
C PRO A 236 1.62 -4.22 -13.62
N HIS A 237 2.26 -3.24 -14.24
CA HIS A 237 3.68 -2.95 -14.11
C HIS A 237 3.99 -1.89 -13.06
N CYS A 238 2.96 -1.33 -12.43
CA CYS A 238 3.09 -0.39 -11.32
C CYS A 238 2.61 -1.05 -10.03
N TYR A 239 3.36 -0.86 -8.96
CA TYR A 239 3.04 -1.38 -7.65
C TYR A 239 3.22 -0.31 -6.59
N GLU A 240 2.48 -0.48 -5.51
CA GLU A 240 2.53 0.44 -4.38
C GLU A 240 3.81 0.20 -3.58
N ILE A 241 4.47 1.29 -3.20
CA ILE A 241 5.66 1.25 -2.36
C ILE A 241 5.26 0.75 -0.96
N GLN A 242 6.05 -0.17 -0.43
CA GLN A 242 5.99 -0.62 0.95
C GLN A 242 7.12 0.07 1.71
N CYS A 243 6.80 0.96 2.63
CA CYS A 243 7.78 1.70 3.43
C CYS A 243 8.34 0.84 4.57
N GLY A 244 7.64 -0.23 4.95
CA GLY A 244 8.05 -1.14 6.00
C GLY A 244 8.07 -0.45 7.37
N LEU A 245 7.03 0.34 7.70
CA LEU A 245 7.07 1.19 8.89
C LEU A 245 7.36 0.43 10.18
N GLU A 246 6.67 -0.69 10.43
CA GLU A 246 6.92 -1.50 11.63
C GLU A 246 8.27 -2.25 11.57
N LEU A 247 8.83 -2.45 10.36
CA LEU A 247 10.13 -3.07 10.15
C LEU A 247 11.27 -2.12 10.55
N HIS A 248 11.15 -0.85 10.19
CA HIS A 248 12.20 0.16 10.32
C HIS A 248 12.03 1.10 11.53
N ALA A 249 10.83 1.18 12.07
CA ALA A 249 10.48 2.12 13.14
C ALA A 249 9.52 1.51 14.17
N GLY A 250 9.51 0.18 14.32
CA GLY A 250 8.61 -0.52 15.25
C GLY A 250 8.75 -0.04 16.70
N ASP A 251 9.96 0.25 17.16
CA ASP A 251 10.22 0.88 18.47
C ASP A 251 9.59 2.26 18.57
N ARG A 252 9.79 3.11 17.56
CA ARG A 252 9.25 4.46 17.52
C ARG A 252 7.72 4.46 17.50
N ILE A 253 7.12 3.57 16.73
CA ILE A 253 5.66 3.38 16.69
C ILE A 253 5.16 2.96 18.07
N ALA A 254 5.81 1.99 18.73
CA ALA A 254 5.46 1.55 20.07
C ALA A 254 5.60 2.67 21.12
N MET A 255 6.57 3.58 20.95
CA MET A 255 6.74 4.78 21.79
C MET A 255 5.76 5.91 21.47
N GLY A 256 4.86 5.75 20.49
CA GLY A 256 3.89 6.77 20.09
C GLY A 256 4.51 7.92 19.30
N CYS A 257 5.65 7.68 18.64
CA CYS A 257 6.24 8.64 17.71
C CYS A 257 5.39 8.76 16.44
N ILE A 258 5.38 9.96 15.85
CA ILE A 258 4.64 10.27 14.62
C ILE A 258 5.59 10.43 13.44
N PRO A 259 5.16 10.03 12.22
CA PRO A 259 6.02 10.09 11.05
C PRO A 259 6.23 11.54 10.57
N ILE A 260 7.43 11.81 10.06
CA ILE A 260 7.80 13.05 9.37
C ILE A 260 7.95 12.75 7.88
N TYR A 261 7.10 13.34 7.06
CA TYR A 261 7.14 13.26 5.59
C TYR A 261 7.90 14.44 4.99
N PHE A 262 8.37 14.32 3.75
CA PHE A 262 9.08 15.39 3.05
C PHE A 262 8.21 16.08 2.00
N GLY A 263 8.10 17.40 2.09
CA GLY A 263 7.32 18.23 1.18
C GLY A 263 5.86 17.75 1.07
N ASN A 264 5.37 17.66 -0.16
CA ASN A 264 4.03 17.14 -0.42
C ASN A 264 4.00 15.60 -0.61
N HIS A 265 5.16 14.94 -0.52
CA HIS A 265 5.27 13.49 -0.70
C HIS A 265 4.91 12.78 0.61
N ARG A 266 3.70 12.27 0.69
CA ARG A 266 3.17 11.55 1.87
C ARG A 266 3.35 10.04 1.80
N CYS A 267 4.30 9.56 0.98
CA CYS A 267 4.50 8.14 0.81
C CYS A 267 5.29 7.51 1.95
N CYS A 268 6.62 7.60 1.94
CA CYS A 268 7.42 7.06 3.03
C CYS A 268 7.92 8.18 3.95
N PRO A 269 7.78 8.05 5.28
CA PRO A 269 8.38 8.97 6.22
C PRO A 269 9.90 8.98 6.06
N ILE A 270 10.50 10.16 6.13
CA ILE A 270 11.96 10.35 6.12
C ILE A 270 12.55 10.36 7.52
N SER A 271 11.72 10.60 8.53
CA SER A 271 12.11 10.66 9.94
C SER A 271 10.88 10.51 10.84
N TRP A 272 11.06 10.62 12.15
CA TRP A 272 10.03 10.46 13.16
C TRP A 272 10.20 11.50 14.26
N LYS A 273 9.09 12.07 14.73
CA LYS A 273 9.05 12.90 15.94
C LYS A 273 8.52 12.05 17.08
N CYS A 274 9.29 11.91 18.15
CA CYS A 274 8.89 11.18 19.34
C CYS A 274 8.39 12.15 20.43
N PRO A 275 7.43 11.73 21.28
CA PRO A 275 6.95 12.56 22.36
C PRO A 275 8.05 12.94 23.36
N SER A 276 8.06 14.20 23.77
CA SER A 276 8.91 14.79 24.79
C SER A 276 8.05 15.53 25.81
N ASP A 277 8.53 15.67 27.04
CA ASP A 277 7.85 16.47 28.07
C ASP A 277 7.85 17.98 27.75
N SER A 278 8.65 18.42 26.78
CA SER A 278 8.68 19.81 26.27
C SER A 278 7.69 20.06 25.13
N ASP A 279 6.96 19.04 24.66
CA ASP A 279 6.00 19.21 23.59
C ASP A 279 4.72 19.87 24.09
N GLU A 280 4.23 20.85 23.34
CA GLU A 280 3.02 21.60 23.63
C GLU A 280 2.08 21.60 22.41
N VAL A 281 0.78 21.72 22.68
CA VAL A 281 -0.24 21.83 21.63
C VAL A 281 -0.31 23.28 21.14
N ILE A 282 -0.18 23.48 19.84
CA ILE A 282 -0.38 24.76 19.17
C ILE A 282 -1.84 24.80 18.70
N VAL A 283 -2.63 25.70 19.31
CA VAL A 283 -4.03 25.91 18.93
C VAL A 283 -4.10 27.02 17.87
N GLU A 284 -4.30 26.65 16.61
CA GLU A 284 -4.47 27.62 15.51
C GLU A 284 -5.95 27.87 15.24
N GLY A 285 -6.38 29.14 15.26
CA GLY A 285 -7.66 29.57 14.68
C GLY A 285 -8.94 29.17 15.43
N ARG A 286 -8.87 28.68 16.67
CA ARG A 286 -10.05 28.34 17.47
C ARG A 286 -10.40 29.44 18.48
N THR A 287 -11.45 30.22 18.19
CA THR A 287 -12.18 31.01 19.18
C THR A 287 -13.12 30.08 19.95
N GLU A 288 -12.79 29.79 21.21
CA GLU A 288 -13.61 29.09 22.22
C GLU A 288 -14.53 27.97 21.69
N GLN A 289 -14.02 26.73 21.67
CA GLN A 289 -14.87 25.56 21.42
C GLN A 289 -15.90 25.39 22.54
N THR A 290 -17.18 25.49 22.17
CA THR A 290 -18.34 25.29 23.06
C THR A 290 -18.69 23.81 23.25
N GLU A 291 -18.12 22.91 22.45
CA GLU A 291 -18.35 21.46 22.52
C GLU A 291 -17.03 20.70 22.68
N VAL A 292 -16.98 19.82 23.69
CA VAL A 292 -15.85 18.92 23.93
C VAL A 292 -15.89 17.84 22.85
N PRO A 293 -14.88 17.74 21.96
CA PRO A 293 -14.87 16.73 20.91
C PRO A 293 -14.87 15.33 21.51
N ALA A 294 -15.58 14.39 20.88
CA ALA A 294 -15.56 12.99 21.28
C ALA A 294 -14.11 12.46 21.26
N PRO A 295 -13.69 11.62 22.22
CA PRO A 295 -12.29 11.17 22.33
C PRO A 295 -11.74 10.45 21.08
N ASN A 296 -12.61 9.84 20.27
CA ASN A 296 -12.24 9.16 19.01
C ASN A 296 -12.06 10.12 17.83
N MET A 297 -12.30 11.42 18.02
CA MET A 297 -12.13 12.50 17.03
C MET A 297 -10.86 13.32 17.30
N GLN A 298 -9.96 12.81 18.13
CA GLN A 298 -8.73 13.49 18.53
C GLN A 298 -7.52 12.65 18.16
N CYS A 299 -6.43 13.32 17.78
CA CYS A 299 -5.14 12.65 17.64
C CYS A 299 -4.45 12.55 18.99
N LYS A 300 -3.68 11.47 19.18
CA LYS A 300 -2.83 11.30 20.36
C LYS A 300 -1.35 11.43 19.98
N PHE A 301 -0.60 12.09 20.85
CA PHE A 301 0.86 12.19 20.74
C PHE A 301 1.48 12.23 22.14
N GLY A 302 2.00 11.09 22.60
CA GLY A 302 2.40 10.91 23.99
C GLY A 302 1.24 11.18 24.95
N LYS A 303 1.42 12.15 25.86
CA LYS A 303 0.38 12.60 26.81
C LYS A 303 -0.56 13.66 26.19
N LEU A 304 -0.23 14.20 25.03
CA LEU A 304 -0.99 15.25 24.38
C LEU A 304 -2.18 14.68 23.62
N THR A 305 -3.27 15.43 23.67
CA THR A 305 -4.48 15.17 22.90
C THR A 305 -4.76 16.38 22.03
N LEU A 306 -4.90 16.14 20.73
CA LEU A 306 -5.00 17.18 19.71
C LEU A 306 -6.36 17.10 19.02
N ASN A 307 -7.04 18.23 18.92
CA ASN A 307 -8.20 18.32 18.04
C ASN A 307 -7.74 18.40 16.59
N LYS A 308 -8.62 18.02 15.67
CA LYS A 308 -8.36 18.21 14.25
C LYS A 308 -8.02 19.68 13.96
N GLY A 309 -6.89 19.89 13.28
CA GLY A 309 -6.33 21.20 12.96
C GLY A 309 -5.22 21.65 13.91
N ASP A 310 -5.11 21.07 15.11
CA ASP A 310 -4.09 21.46 16.08
C ASP A 310 -2.69 21.06 15.64
N GLY A 311 -1.72 21.88 16.02
CA GLY A 311 -0.30 21.63 15.83
C GLY A 311 0.39 21.10 17.08
N ILE A 312 1.61 20.61 16.90
CA ILE A 312 2.55 20.25 17.99
C ILE A 312 3.80 21.12 17.82
N THR A 313 4.36 21.60 18.92
CA THR A 313 5.65 22.31 18.88
C THR A 313 6.75 21.45 18.27
N SER A 314 7.67 22.10 17.57
CA SER A 314 8.81 21.44 16.92
C SER A 314 10.06 22.29 17.12
N ASP A 315 11.14 21.64 17.58
CA ASP A 315 12.46 22.27 17.69
C ASP A 315 13.06 22.59 16.33
N ASN A 316 12.57 21.93 15.27
CA ASN A 316 12.95 22.19 13.90
C ASN A 316 11.90 23.07 13.22
N LYS A 317 12.28 24.32 12.91
CA LYS A 317 11.44 25.32 12.22
C LYS A 317 10.98 24.92 10.81
N CYS A 318 11.60 23.89 10.26
CA CYS A 318 11.27 23.34 8.94
C CYS A 318 10.25 22.21 9.02
N VAL A 319 9.89 21.75 10.22
CA VAL A 319 8.95 20.65 10.44
C VAL A 319 7.69 21.20 11.09
N ASP A 320 6.55 21.04 10.41
CA ASP A 320 5.22 21.35 10.94
C ASP A 320 4.47 20.05 11.24
N CYS A 321 3.97 19.89 12.46
CA CYS A 321 3.32 18.68 12.95
C CYS A 321 1.86 18.98 13.27
N LYS A 322 0.91 18.27 12.66
CA LYS A 322 -0.52 18.56 12.79
C LYS A 322 -1.40 17.32 12.92
N CYS A 323 -2.51 17.46 13.65
CA CYS A 323 -3.60 16.51 13.64
C CYS A 323 -4.54 16.80 12.46
N THR A 324 -4.26 16.21 11.30
CA THR A 324 -5.09 16.41 10.09
C THR A 324 -6.28 15.46 10.02
N VAL A 325 -6.09 14.21 10.43
CA VAL A 325 -7.13 13.18 10.57
C VAL A 325 -6.78 12.28 11.75
N PRO A 326 -7.70 12.04 12.70
CA PRO A 326 -7.47 11.14 13.85
C PRO A 326 -7.30 9.67 13.45
N PRO A 327 -6.64 8.84 14.30
CA PRO A 327 -6.12 9.13 15.64
C PRO A 327 -4.63 9.52 15.70
N LEU A 328 -3.92 9.54 14.57
CA LEU A 328 -2.48 9.80 14.53
C LEU A 328 -2.20 11.17 13.92
N ALA A 329 -1.38 11.96 14.63
CA ALA A 329 -0.78 13.14 14.04
C ALA A 329 0.36 12.74 13.09
N HIS A 330 0.77 13.65 12.22
CA HIS A 330 1.98 13.50 11.42
C HIS A 330 2.64 14.84 11.20
N CYS A 331 3.88 14.82 10.73
CA CYS A 331 4.61 16.03 10.40
C CYS A 331 5.00 16.08 8.94
N ILE A 332 5.22 17.30 8.46
CA ILE A 332 5.74 17.60 7.14
C ILE A 332 6.98 18.47 7.31
N GLN A 333 8.12 17.99 6.82
CA GLN A 333 9.30 18.80 6.61
C GLN A 333 9.14 19.56 5.30
N ARG A 334 9.21 20.89 5.34
CA ARG A 334 9.09 21.72 4.13
C ARG A 334 10.33 21.59 3.26
N ALA A 335 10.14 21.63 1.94
CA ALA A 335 11.21 21.51 0.94
C ALA A 335 11.95 22.83 0.67
N ASP A 336 11.40 23.97 1.12
CA ASP A 336 12.05 25.29 1.07
C ASP A 336 13.00 25.53 2.25
N CYS A 337 13.20 24.49 3.05
CA CYS A 337 14.29 24.30 3.98
C CYS A 337 15.23 23.22 3.44
#